data_AF-A0A920DQT3-F1
#
_entry.id   AF-A0A920DQT3-F1
#
_cell.length_a   1.000
_cell.length_b   1.000
_cell.length_c   1.000
_cell.angle_alpha   90.00
_cell.angle_beta   90.00
_cell.angle_gamma   90.00
#
_symmetry.space_group_name_H-M   'P 1'
#
loop_
_entity.id
_entity.type
_entity.pdbx_description
1 polymer ?
#
loop_
_entity_poly.entity_id
_entity_poly.type
_entity_poly.pdbx_seq_one_letter_code
_entity_poly.pdbx_strand_id
1 'polypeptide(L)'
;MITDALGRQQEVRGAGVVGEQPVLAPGASFSYSSGTPLRTPSGFMRGTYAMRADNGREFDIEIPAFSLDCPHDEANALKYG
;
A
#
# COMPACT_ATOMS: atom_id res chain seq x y z
N MET A 1 -2.38 -2.92 -5.86
CA MET A 1 -3.74 -2.70 -6.37
C MET A 1 -4.51 -1.79 -5.43
N ILE A 2 -5.17 -0.80 -6.01
CA ILE A 2 -6.02 0.16 -5.32
C ILE A 2 -7.44 -0.07 -5.85
N THR A 3 -8.44 -0.14 -4.96
CA THR A 3 -9.85 -0.31 -5.33
C THR A 3 -10.67 0.75 -4.64
N ASP A 4 -11.43 1.53 -5.39
CA ASP A 4 -12.30 2.56 -4.85
C ASP A 4 -13.64 1.98 -4.37
N ALA A 5 -14.47 2.78 -3.69
CA ALA A 5 -15.74 2.32 -3.11
C ALA A 5 -16.78 1.87 -4.15
N LEU A 6 -16.58 2.23 -5.42
CA LEU A 6 -17.43 1.80 -6.54
C LEU A 6 -16.84 0.57 -7.26
N GLY A 7 -15.81 -0.05 -6.68
CA GLY A 7 -15.17 -1.25 -7.20
C GLY A 7 -14.22 -1.00 -8.36
N ARG A 8 -13.93 0.26 -8.72
CA ARG A 8 -12.98 0.55 -9.81
C ARG A 8 -11.57 0.26 -9.33
N GLN A 9 -10.79 -0.43 -10.16
CA GLN A 9 -9.46 -0.90 -9.81
C GLN A 9 -8.37 -0.12 -10.56
N GLN A 10 -7.29 0.16 -9.84
CA GLN A 10 -6.05 0.67 -10.39
C GLN A 10 -4.88 -0.22 -9.95
N GLU A 11 -4.06 -0.61 -10.92
CA GLU A 11 -2.81 -1.31 -10.66
C GLU A 11 -1.63 -0.36 -10.83
N VAL A 12 -0.72 -0.40 -9.87
CA VAL A 12 0.54 0.36 -9.88
C VAL A 12 1.66 -0.64 -9.70
N ARG A 13 2.61 -0.64 -10.64
CA ARG A 13 3.84 -1.44 -10.60
C ARG A 13 5.00 -0.51 -10.90
N GLY A 14 6.10 -0.67 -10.17
CA GLY A 14 7.29 0.16 -10.32
C GLY A 14 8.47 -0.43 -9.58
N ALA A 15 9.67 0.03 -9.93
CA ALA A 15 10.89 -0.38 -9.24
C ALA A 15 11.00 0.37 -7.91
N GLY A 16 11.18 -0.40 -6.84
CA GLY A 16 11.42 0.16 -5.50
C GLY A 16 10.19 0.88 -4.91
N VAL A 17 10.46 1.70 -3.90
CA VAL A 17 9.49 2.55 -3.19
C VAL A 17 10.02 3.97 -3.15
N VAL A 18 9.19 4.95 -3.51
CA VAL A 18 9.59 6.38 -3.56
C VAL A 18 10.88 6.68 -4.35
N GLY A 19 11.23 5.82 -5.32
CA GLY A 19 12.46 5.94 -6.11
C GLY A 19 13.69 5.21 -5.52
N GLU A 20 13.52 4.53 -4.39
CA GLU A 20 14.59 3.83 -3.67
C GLU A 20 14.38 2.31 -3.66
N GLN A 21 15.48 1.56 -3.61
CA GLN A 21 15.49 0.11 -3.37
C GLN A 21 16.23 -0.16 -2.06
N PRO A 22 15.56 -0.01 -0.90
CA PRO A 22 16.22 -0.12 0.39
C PRO A 22 16.72 -1.54 0.67
N VAL A 23 17.91 -1.65 1.24
CA VAL A 23 18.48 -2.91 1.74
C VAL A 23 18.20 -3.02 3.24
N LEU A 24 17.53 -4.09 3.66
CA LEU A 24 17.16 -4.32 5.05
C LEU A 24 18.07 -5.39 5.67
N ALA A 25 18.97 -4.97 6.56
CA ALA A 25 19.69 -5.90 7.43
C ALA A 25 18.73 -6.54 8.46
N PRO A 26 19.09 -7.68 9.06
CA PRO A 26 18.28 -8.28 10.13
C PRO A 26 17.98 -7.27 11.26
N GLY A 27 16.70 -7.08 11.57
CA GLY A 27 16.23 -6.13 12.58
C GLY A 27 16.16 -4.67 12.14
N ALA A 28 16.62 -4.34 10.92
CA ALA A 28 16.47 -3.00 10.36
C ALA A 28 15.03 -2.77 9.89
N SER A 29 14.66 -1.49 9.82
CA SER A 29 13.38 -1.06 9.27
C SER A 29 13.59 0.11 8.32
N PHE A 30 12.70 0.22 7.33
CA PHE A 30 12.62 1.36 6.43
C PHE A 30 11.17 1.84 6.42
N SER A 31 10.98 3.15 6.53
CA SER A 31 9.66 3.78 6.55
C SER A 31 9.60 4.86 5.48
N TYR A 32 8.50 4.90 4.75
CA TYR A 32 8.26 5.91 3.73
C TYR A 32 6.78 6.29 3.72
N SER A 33 6.47 7.41 3.06
CA SER A 33 5.09 7.84 2.83
C SER A 33 4.89 8.10 1.34
N SER A 34 3.75 7.66 0.84
CA SER A 34 3.29 7.94 -0.51
C SER A 34 1.79 8.25 -0.48
N GLY A 35 1.23 8.67 -1.62
CA GLY A 35 -0.19 8.96 -1.73
C GLY A 35 -0.75 8.49 -3.06
N THR A 36 -2.06 8.22 -3.08
CA THR A 36 -2.80 7.96 -4.31
C THR A 36 -4.15 8.66 -4.26
N PRO A 37 -4.56 9.38 -5.32
CA PRO A 37 -5.87 10.00 -5.36
C PRO A 37 -6.97 8.95 -5.53
N LEU A 38 -8.02 9.03 -4.71
CA LEU A 38 -9.25 8.27 -4.89
C LEU A 38 -10.37 9.19 -5.40
N ARG A 39 -11.26 8.63 -6.23
CA ARG A 39 -12.46 9.32 -6.73
C ARG A 39 -13.68 9.16 -5.82
N THR A 40 -13.53 8.42 -4.73
CA THR A 40 -14.58 8.13 -3.74
C THR A 40 -14.04 8.42 -2.33
N PRO A 41 -14.91 8.68 -1.34
CA PRO A 41 -14.50 8.94 0.04
C PRO A 41 -13.88 7.74 0.76
N SER A 42 -14.05 6.54 0.24
CA SER A 42 -13.45 5.32 0.77
C SER A 42 -12.87 4.42 -0.33
N GLY A 43 -12.03 3.46 0.08
CA GLY A 43 -11.44 2.46 -0.79
C GLY A 43 -10.53 1.49 -0.01
N PHE A 44 -9.82 0.63 -0.74
CA PHE A 44 -8.87 -0.32 -0.18
C PHE A 44 -7.59 -0.37 -1.01
N MET A 45 -6.47 -0.60 -0.34
CA MET A 45 -5.19 -0.91 -0.96
C MET A 45 -4.71 -2.28 -0.52
N ARG A 46 -4.14 -3.03 -1.45
CA ARG A 46 -3.37 -4.26 -1.18
C ARG A 46 -2.24 -4.39 -2.20
N GLY A 47 -1.25 -5.23 -1.95
CA GLY A 47 -0.19 -5.44 -2.92
C GLY A 47 0.88 -6.40 -2.46
N THR A 48 2.03 -6.29 -3.09
CA THR A 48 3.17 -7.16 -2.86
C THR A 48 4.44 -6.35 -3.07
N TYR A 49 5.44 -6.55 -2.23
CA TYR A 49 6.82 -6.17 -2.53
C TYR A 49 7.58 -7.38 -3.08
N ALA A 50 8.22 -7.20 -4.22
CA ALA A 50 9.20 -8.15 -4.71
C ALA A 50 10.54 -7.88 -3.99
N MET A 51 11.05 -8.88 -3.30
CA MET A 51 12.27 -8.81 -2.50
C MET A 51 13.34 -9.73 -3.09
N ARG A 52 14.61 -9.37 -2.88
CA ARG A 52 15.76 -10.21 -3.22
C ARG A 52 16.65 -10.36 -2.01
N ALA A 53 16.92 -11.61 -1.62
CA ALA A 53 17.87 -11.93 -0.56
C ALA A 53 19.33 -11.84 -1.06
N ASP A 54 20.28 -11.76 -0.14
CA ASP A 54 21.72 -11.63 -0.45
C ASP A 54 22.27 -12.80 -1.29
N ASN A 55 21.65 -13.97 -1.19
CA ASN A 55 21.98 -15.14 -2.00
C ASN A 55 21.34 -15.13 -3.40
N GLY A 56 20.69 -14.04 -3.79
CA GLY A 56 20.00 -13.88 -5.07
C GLY A 56 18.60 -14.48 -5.14
N ARG A 57 18.10 -15.15 -4.07
CA ARG A 57 16.74 -15.69 -4.05
C ARG A 57 15.72 -14.55 -4.04
N GLU A 58 14.77 -14.62 -4.96
CA GLU A 58 13.63 -13.73 -5.01
C GLU A 58 12.44 -14.29 -4.23
N PHE A 59 11.71 -13.41 -3.56
CA PHE A 59 10.49 -13.77 -2.83
C PHE A 59 9.58 -12.57 -2.68
N ASP A 60 8.31 -12.84 -2.48
CA ASP A 60 7.27 -11.83 -2.37
C ASP A 60 6.85 -11.64 -0.90
N ILE A 61 6.65 -10.39 -0.50
CA ILE A 61 6.02 -10.03 0.78
C ILE A 61 4.66 -9.42 0.49
N GLU A 62 3.61 -10.01 1.04
CA GLU A 62 2.25 -9.49 0.92
C GLU A 62 2.08 -8.20 1.73
N ILE A 63 1.44 -7.21 1.11
CA ILE A 63 0.85 -6.05 1.78
C ILE A 63 -0.64 -6.37 1.96
N PRO A 64 -1.09 -6.71 3.18
CA PRO A 64 -2.49 -7.03 3.43
C PRO A 64 -3.41 -5.88 3.03
N ALA A 65 -4.67 -6.21 2.76
CA ALA A 65 -5.66 -5.20 2.46
C ALA A 65 -5.87 -4.25 3.66
N PHE A 66 -5.80 -2.95 3.42
CA PHE A 66 -6.15 -1.91 4.39
C PHE A 66 -7.09 -0.86 3.77
N SER A 67 -7.93 -0.24 4.59
CA SER A 67 -8.88 0.76 4.11
C SER A 67 -8.25 2.14 3.97
N LEU A 68 -8.74 2.89 3.00
CA LEU A 68 -8.46 4.30 2.78
C LEU A 68 -9.79 5.02 3.01
N ASP A 69 -10.01 5.57 4.20
CA ASP A 69 -11.29 6.17 4.57
C ASP A 69 -11.11 7.67 4.84
N CYS A 70 -11.93 8.51 4.21
CA CYS A 70 -12.03 9.93 4.52
C CYS A 70 -12.73 10.09 5.88
N PRO A 71 -12.07 10.67 6.89
CA PRO A 71 -12.64 10.78 8.24
C PRO A 71 -13.80 11.78 8.33
N HIS A 72 -13.95 12.66 7.32
CA HIS A 72 -15.01 13.68 7.27
C HIS A 72 -16.25 13.23 6.48
N ASP A 73 -16.24 12.00 5.96
CA ASP A 73 -17.42 11.42 5.33
C ASP A 73 -18.37 10.90 6.42
N GLU A 74 -19.64 11.30 6.40
CA GLU A 74 -20.61 10.96 7.46
C GLU A 74 -20.75 9.45 7.68
N ALA A 75 -20.63 8.64 6.61
CA ALA A 75 -20.71 7.19 6.73
C ALA A 75 -19.47 6.59 7.42
N ASN A 76 -18.30 7.22 7.27
CA ASN A 76 -17.07 6.81 7.92
C ASN A 76 -16.94 7.36 9.35
N ALA A 77 -17.50 8.53 9.64
CA ALA A 77 -17.43 9.16 10.96
C ALA A 77 -18.00 8.24 12.06
N LEU A 78 -19.06 7.49 11.76
CA LEU A 78 -19.65 6.49 12.68
C LEU A 78 -18.80 5.24 12.89
N LYS A 79 -17.85 4.94 11.99
CA LYS A 79 -16.94 3.79 12.09
C LYS A 79 -15.73 4.09 13.01
N TYR A 80 -15.41 5.37 13.20
CA TYR A 80 -14.20 5.83 13.89
C TYR A 80 -14.45 6.71 15.13
N GLY A 81 -15.70 7.07 15.41
CA GLY A 81 -16.12 7.74 16.66
C GLY A 81 -16.46 6.73 17.75
#